data_AF-A0A2M7JUA5-F1
#
_entry.id   AF-A0A2M7JUA5-F1
#
_cell.length_a   1.000
_cell.length_b   1.000
_cell.length_c   1.000
_cell.angle_alpha   90.00
_cell.angle_beta   90.00
_cell.angle_gamma   90.00
#
_symmetry.space_group_name_H-M   'P 1'
#
loop_
_entity.id
_entity.type
_entity.pdbx_description
1 polymer ?
#
loop_
_entity_poly.entity_id
_entity_poly.type
_entity_poly.pdbx_seq_one_letter_code
_entity_poly.pdbx_strand_id
1 'polypeptide(L)'
;ELNTFRKSLEKFAGKAITDDDLARTIRIYNENRDKVRALYEFRKADPPLISGTELTMALTVGSSLPIGEFNTLLDQFLAEIGRRKKSPLKKGPRIFIDGACLDNIELINLVEELGGNVVADTICNGARDYFPKTDVGGDPIDALAHRYLDKINCPKTYRENKTGTFEGDIASRFNDIGAYAKEFKVDGAILYVYKYCDPFGFEVPARKAYYQSIHVPLLHLEDVYSAGTISQLRTRIQAFLEMIG
;
A
#
# COMPACT_ATOMS: atom_id res chain seq x y z
N GLU A 1 -25.97 0.03 -4.24
CA GLU A 1 -25.03 0.76 -3.36
C GLU A 1 -24.47 2.07 -3.94
N LEU A 2 -23.55 2.09 -4.91
CA LEU A 2 -22.91 3.36 -5.35
C LEU A 2 -23.90 4.42 -5.88
N ASN A 3 -24.90 4.01 -6.68
CA ASN A 3 -25.97 4.91 -7.12
C ASN A 3 -26.84 5.42 -5.96
N THR A 4 -27.06 4.60 -4.94
CA THR A 4 -27.77 4.99 -3.72
C THR A 4 -26.97 6.05 -2.97
N PHE A 5 -25.66 5.82 -2.80
CA PHE A 5 -24.76 6.77 -2.15
C PHE A 5 -24.69 8.10 -2.90
N ARG A 6 -24.55 8.07 -4.23
CA ARG A 6 -24.59 9.26 -5.09
C ARG A 6 -25.85 10.10 -4.83
N LYS A 7 -27.04 9.50 -4.89
CA LYS A 7 -28.32 10.20 -4.64
C LYS A 7 -28.40 10.80 -3.23
N SER A 8 -27.91 10.07 -2.23
CA SER A 8 -27.87 10.56 -0.86
C SER A 8 -26.94 11.77 -0.72
N LEU A 9 -25.78 11.73 -1.37
CA LEU A 9 -24.79 12.81 -1.33
C LEU A 9 -25.27 14.04 -2.10
N GLU A 10 -25.93 13.87 -3.24
CA GLU A 10 -26.55 14.97 -4.00
C GLU A 10 -27.57 15.73 -3.14
N LYS A 11 -28.42 15.01 -2.42
CA LYS A 11 -29.40 15.59 -1.50
C LYS A 11 -28.72 16.34 -0.35
N PHE A 12 -27.67 15.76 0.23
CA PHE A 12 -26.92 16.38 1.31
C PHE A 12 -26.21 17.68 0.85
N ALA A 13 -25.55 17.63 -0.30
CA ALA A 13 -24.77 18.74 -0.83
C ALA A 13 -25.62 19.81 -1.55
N GLY A 14 -26.89 19.52 -1.84
CA GLY A 14 -27.77 20.41 -2.60
C GLY A 14 -27.33 20.60 -4.06
N LYS A 15 -26.53 19.67 -4.61
CA LYS A 15 -25.94 19.76 -5.94
C LYS A 15 -25.98 18.41 -6.64
N ALA A 16 -26.37 18.40 -7.92
CA ALA A 16 -26.31 17.21 -8.76
C ALA A 16 -24.85 16.77 -8.97
N ILE A 17 -24.65 15.45 -9.00
CA ILE A 17 -23.37 14.80 -9.31
C ILE A 17 -23.62 14.08 -10.63
N THR A 18 -23.13 14.63 -11.74
CA THR A 18 -23.39 14.05 -13.09
C THR A 18 -22.40 12.93 -13.43
N ASP A 19 -22.69 12.13 -14.46
CA ASP A 19 -21.75 11.11 -14.95
C ASP A 19 -20.47 11.76 -15.49
N ASP A 20 -20.58 12.93 -16.11
CA ASP A 20 -19.44 13.73 -16.57
C ASP A 20 -18.57 14.23 -15.40
N ASP A 21 -19.19 14.63 -14.28
CA ASP A 21 -18.46 14.98 -13.06
C ASP A 21 -17.66 13.80 -12.52
N LEU A 22 -18.27 12.61 -12.49
CA LEU A 22 -17.61 11.39 -12.05
C LEU A 22 -16.48 10.99 -13.01
N ALA A 23 -16.73 10.98 -14.32
CA ALA A 23 -15.75 10.62 -15.33
C ALA A 23 -14.54 11.58 -15.32
N ARG A 24 -14.78 12.89 -15.15
CA ARG A 24 -13.72 13.89 -14.97
C ARG A 24 -12.93 13.65 -13.69
N THR A 25 -13.61 13.38 -12.58
CA THR A 25 -12.97 13.14 -11.28
C THR A 25 -12.17 11.84 -11.27
N ILE A 26 -12.66 10.78 -11.93
CA ILE A 26 -11.94 9.52 -12.12
C ILE A 26 -10.58 9.78 -12.79
N ARG A 27 -10.52 10.63 -13.83
CA ARG A 27 -9.26 10.98 -14.49
C ARG A 27 -8.28 11.67 -13.54
N ILE A 28 -8.76 12.61 -12.71
CA ILE A 28 -7.94 13.32 -11.73
C ILE A 28 -7.37 12.36 -10.67
N TYR A 29 -8.19 11.42 -10.19
CA TYR A 29 -7.74 10.39 -9.25
C TYR A 29 -6.80 9.36 -9.91
N ASN A 30 -6.97 9.06 -11.20
CA ASN A 30 -6.02 8.20 -11.90
C ASN A 30 -4.67 8.89 -12.13
N GLU A 31 -4.68 10.20 -12.42
CA GLU A 31 -3.45 11.01 -12.45
C GLU A 31 -2.75 10.99 -11.09
N ASN A 32 -3.50 11.13 -10.00
CA ASN A 32 -2.96 10.99 -8.64
C ASN A 32 -2.25 9.65 -8.43
N ARG A 33 -2.91 8.56 -8.82
CA ARG A 33 -2.37 7.20 -8.76
C ARG A 33 -1.08 7.03 -9.58
N ASP A 34 -1.07 7.58 -10.79
CA ASP A 34 0.12 7.57 -11.64
C ASP A 34 1.28 8.36 -11.01
N LYS A 35 1.00 9.51 -10.38
CA LYS A 35 2.00 10.31 -9.64
C LYS A 35 2.55 9.58 -8.41
N VAL A 36 1.68 8.94 -7.61
CA VAL A 36 2.12 8.13 -6.48
C VAL A 36 2.96 6.95 -6.95
N ARG A 37 2.55 6.25 -8.02
CA ARG A 37 3.36 5.16 -8.59
C ARG A 37 4.73 5.66 -9.05
N ALA A 38 4.81 6.85 -9.65
CA ALA A 38 6.10 7.46 -10.00
C ALA A 38 7.01 7.70 -8.77
N LEU A 39 6.45 8.05 -7.60
CA LEU A 39 7.24 8.11 -6.35
C LEU A 39 7.77 6.73 -5.93
N TYR A 40 6.98 5.67 -6.09
CA TYR A 40 7.45 4.31 -5.82
C TYR A 40 8.62 3.92 -6.73
N GLU A 41 8.66 4.35 -7.99
CA GLU A 41 9.77 4.03 -8.91
C GLU A 41 11.15 4.47 -8.36
N PHE A 42 11.21 5.58 -7.61
CA PHE A 42 12.45 6.04 -6.95
C PHE A 42 12.95 5.09 -5.85
N ARG A 43 12.11 4.17 -5.37
CA ARG A 43 12.47 3.12 -4.39
C ARG A 43 13.15 1.92 -5.03
N LYS A 44 13.16 1.80 -6.36
CA LYS A 44 13.88 0.74 -7.09
C LYS A 44 15.39 0.93 -7.09
N ALA A 45 15.87 2.16 -6.87
CA ALA A 45 17.28 2.43 -6.65
C ALA A 45 17.79 1.69 -5.39
N ASP A 46 19.09 1.38 -5.37
CA ASP A 46 19.74 0.72 -4.23
C ASP A 46 21.01 1.49 -3.82
N PRO A 47 20.96 2.28 -2.73
CA PRO A 47 19.82 2.50 -1.83
C PRO A 47 18.68 3.37 -2.44
N PRO A 48 17.43 3.27 -1.93
CA PRO A 48 16.27 4.04 -2.41
C PRO A 48 16.47 5.55 -2.39
N LEU A 49 15.97 6.29 -3.39
CA LEU A 49 16.13 7.76 -3.45
C LEU A 49 15.10 8.54 -2.60
N ILE A 50 14.03 7.86 -2.20
CA ILE A 50 13.00 8.32 -1.29
C ILE A 50 12.87 7.28 -0.19
N SER A 51 12.79 7.73 1.06
CA SER A 51 12.58 6.82 2.18
C SER A 51 11.12 6.38 2.29
N GLY A 52 10.90 5.21 2.88
CA GLY A 52 9.56 4.75 3.23
C GLY A 52 8.86 5.75 4.16
N THR A 53 9.59 6.33 5.10
CA THR A 53 9.10 7.36 6.03
C THR A 53 8.60 8.60 5.28
N GLU A 54 9.42 9.16 4.36
CA GLU A 54 9.04 10.32 3.54
C GLU A 54 7.78 10.05 2.71
N LEU A 55 7.72 8.88 2.06
CA LEU A 55 6.57 8.50 1.24
C LEU A 55 5.31 8.33 2.10
N THR A 56 5.37 7.57 3.19
CA THR A 56 4.21 7.35 4.05
C THR A 56 3.71 8.65 4.67
N MET A 57 4.60 9.54 5.10
CA MET A 57 4.22 10.88 5.55
C MET A 57 3.43 11.63 4.48
N ALA A 58 3.95 11.68 3.25
CA ALA A 58 3.31 12.37 2.15
C ALA A 58 1.92 11.79 1.81
N LEU A 59 1.80 10.46 1.77
CA LEU A 59 0.53 9.78 1.46
C LEU A 59 -0.50 9.94 2.59
N THR A 60 -0.06 9.86 3.86
CA THR A 60 -0.93 10.06 5.01
C THR A 60 -1.49 11.48 5.04
N VAL A 61 -0.65 12.51 4.90
CA VAL A 61 -1.11 13.91 4.84
C VAL A 61 -1.97 14.15 3.60
N GLY A 62 -1.54 13.66 2.45
CA GLY A 62 -2.24 13.82 1.17
C GLY A 62 -3.65 13.24 1.16
N SER A 63 -3.89 12.15 1.91
CA SER A 63 -5.22 11.56 2.04
C SER A 63 -6.27 12.49 2.68
N SER A 64 -5.83 13.55 3.38
CA SER A 64 -6.70 14.53 4.03
C SER A 64 -6.93 15.79 3.19
N LEU A 65 -6.35 15.89 1.99
CA LEU A 65 -6.42 17.08 1.14
C LEU A 65 -7.38 16.88 -0.04
N PRO A 66 -7.96 17.96 -0.58
CA PRO A 66 -8.62 17.90 -1.88
C PRO A 66 -7.68 17.33 -2.96
N ILE A 67 -8.19 16.41 -3.77
CA ILE A 67 -7.35 15.63 -4.70
C ILE A 67 -6.51 16.50 -5.67
N GLY A 68 -7.04 17.65 -6.11
CA GLY A 68 -6.31 18.58 -6.97
C GLY A 68 -5.13 19.27 -6.27
N GLU A 69 -5.33 19.65 -5.00
CA GLU A 69 -4.25 20.21 -4.16
C GLU A 69 -3.18 19.16 -3.90
N PHE A 70 -3.59 17.92 -3.59
CA PHE A 70 -2.64 16.83 -3.41
C PHE A 70 -1.86 16.51 -4.68
N ASN A 71 -2.52 16.51 -5.86
CA ASN A 71 -1.83 16.34 -7.14
C ASN A 71 -0.77 17.42 -7.39
N THR A 72 -1.02 18.66 -6.96
CA THR A 72 -0.06 19.76 -7.08
C THR A 72 1.13 19.56 -6.16
N LEU A 73 0.89 19.09 -4.92
CA LEU A 73 1.96 18.75 -3.99
C LEU A 73 2.79 17.56 -4.47
N LEU A 74 2.16 16.55 -5.07
CA LEU A 74 2.86 15.42 -5.67
C LEU A 74 3.77 15.85 -6.82
N ASP A 75 3.36 16.82 -7.65
CA ASP A 75 4.22 17.37 -8.71
C ASP A 75 5.48 18.03 -8.14
N GLN A 76 5.31 18.83 -7.08
CA GLN A 76 6.43 19.46 -6.37
C GLN A 76 7.35 18.41 -5.77
N PHE A 77 6.78 17.39 -5.14
CA PHE A 77 7.56 16.33 -4.50
C PHE A 77 8.33 15.50 -5.53
N LEU A 78 7.69 15.10 -6.64
CA LEU A 78 8.35 14.41 -7.76
C LEU A 78 9.50 15.23 -8.34
N ALA A 79 9.30 16.55 -8.51
CA ALA A 79 10.35 17.44 -9.01
C ALA A 79 11.54 17.55 -8.04
N GLU A 80 11.28 17.54 -6.72
CA GLU A 80 12.34 17.53 -5.71
C GLU A 80 13.10 16.21 -5.70
N ILE A 81 12.41 15.07 -5.61
CA ILE A 81 13.02 13.74 -5.61
C ILE A 81 13.80 13.50 -6.91
N GLY A 82 13.27 13.92 -8.05
CA GLY A 82 13.92 13.77 -9.36
C GLY A 82 15.24 14.52 -9.49
N ARG A 83 15.52 15.50 -8.63
CA ARG A 83 16.80 16.22 -8.58
C ARG A 83 17.81 15.59 -7.61
N ARG A 84 17.39 14.63 -6.78
CA ARG A 84 18.27 13.98 -5.79
C ARG A 84 19.30 13.11 -6.50
N LYS A 85 20.58 13.42 -6.27
CA LYS A 85 21.72 12.63 -6.79
C LYS A 85 22.20 11.56 -5.82
N LYS A 86 21.82 11.65 -4.55
CA LYS A 86 22.23 10.75 -3.47
C LYS A 86 21.00 10.37 -2.66
N SER A 87 20.95 9.10 -2.27
CA SER A 87 19.95 8.59 -1.35
C SER A 87 20.12 9.21 0.04
N PRO A 88 19.02 9.51 0.75
CA PRO A 88 19.08 9.85 2.17
C PRO A 88 19.34 8.62 3.06
N LEU A 89 19.19 7.41 2.51
CA LEU A 89 19.37 6.13 3.19
C LEU A 89 20.74 5.53 2.91
N LYS A 90 21.15 4.62 3.80
CA LYS A 90 22.29 3.73 3.57
C LYS A 90 21.80 2.47 2.87
N LYS A 91 22.72 1.78 2.20
CA LYS A 91 22.45 0.44 1.69
C LYS A 91 22.19 -0.52 2.86
N GLY A 92 21.18 -1.37 2.71
CA GLY A 92 20.72 -2.32 3.72
C GLY A 92 19.56 -3.16 3.18
N PRO A 93 19.08 -4.17 3.94
CA PRO A 93 18.05 -5.09 3.48
C PRO A 93 16.79 -4.38 3.01
N ARG A 94 16.24 -4.81 1.88
CA ARG A 94 15.09 -4.20 1.22
C ARG A 94 13.79 -4.83 1.72
N ILE A 95 13.02 -4.05 2.48
CA ILE A 95 11.88 -4.52 3.25
C ILE A 95 10.57 -4.22 2.55
N PHE A 96 9.70 -5.23 2.51
CA PHE A 96 8.30 -5.11 2.12
C PHE A 96 7.41 -5.03 3.36
N ILE A 97 6.45 -4.09 3.37
CA ILE A 97 5.48 -3.98 4.47
C ILE A 97 4.11 -4.51 4.02
N ASP A 98 3.65 -5.58 4.64
CA ASP A 98 2.32 -6.14 4.42
C ASP A 98 1.43 -5.92 5.64
N GLY A 99 0.21 -5.42 5.43
CA GLY A 99 -0.70 -5.17 6.54
C GLY A 99 -1.96 -4.42 6.15
N ALA A 100 -2.68 -3.97 7.17
CA ALA A 100 -3.92 -3.22 7.03
C ALA A 100 -3.66 -1.75 6.66
N CYS A 101 -4.19 -0.79 7.43
CA CYS A 101 -3.83 0.62 7.33
C CYS A 101 -2.62 0.90 8.21
N LEU A 102 -1.54 1.50 7.71
CA LEU A 102 -0.39 1.88 8.53
C LEU A 102 -0.14 3.38 8.36
N ASP A 103 -0.86 4.19 9.12
CA ASP A 103 -0.73 5.65 9.13
C ASP A 103 0.24 6.18 10.21
N ASN A 104 0.65 5.34 11.16
CA ASN A 104 1.71 5.61 12.12
C ASN A 104 3.06 5.34 11.45
N ILE A 105 3.77 6.43 11.22
CA ILE A 105 5.07 6.47 10.58
C ILE A 105 6.15 5.77 11.43
N GLU A 106 5.95 5.62 12.75
CA GLU A 106 6.94 5.09 13.68
C GLU A 106 7.43 3.68 13.31
N LEU A 107 6.56 2.79 12.82
CA LEU A 107 6.98 1.45 12.42
C LEU A 107 7.95 1.50 11.24
N ILE A 108 7.63 2.32 10.23
CA ILE A 108 8.45 2.44 9.01
C ILE A 108 9.77 3.13 9.36
N ASN A 109 9.71 4.21 10.14
CA ASN A 109 10.90 4.90 10.63
C ASN A 109 11.78 3.96 11.47
N LEU A 110 11.19 3.14 12.33
CA LEU A 110 11.93 2.15 13.13
C LEU A 110 12.66 1.13 12.24
N VAL A 111 12.02 0.63 11.18
CA VAL A 111 12.70 -0.27 10.23
C VAL A 111 13.89 0.44 9.56
N GLU A 112 13.71 1.70 9.16
CA GLU A 112 14.78 2.49 8.52
C GLU A 112 15.92 2.86 9.48
N GLU A 113 15.62 3.20 10.73
CA GLU A 113 16.61 3.45 11.80
C GLU A 113 17.48 2.25 12.10
N LEU A 114 16.92 1.04 12.01
CA LEU A 114 17.63 -0.23 12.23
C LEU A 114 18.41 -0.69 10.98
N GLY A 115 18.43 0.11 9.91
CA GLY A 115 19.22 -0.13 8.70
C GLY A 115 18.51 -0.90 7.59
N GLY A 116 17.23 -1.22 7.76
CA GLY A 116 16.39 -1.70 6.66
C GLY A 116 15.97 -0.57 5.73
N ASN A 117 15.61 -0.88 4.49
CA ASN A 117 15.08 0.08 3.53
C ASN A 117 13.68 -0.36 3.14
N VAL A 118 12.65 0.40 3.52
CA VAL A 118 11.27 0.04 3.15
C VAL A 118 11.05 0.42 1.68
N VAL A 119 10.89 -0.56 0.79
CA VAL A 119 10.90 -0.36 -0.69
C VAL A 119 9.57 -0.63 -1.38
N ALA A 120 8.69 -1.41 -0.76
CA ALA A 120 7.35 -1.70 -1.26
C ALA A 120 6.42 -2.06 -0.10
N ASP A 121 5.13 -2.08 -0.39
CA ASP A 121 4.11 -2.37 0.59
C ASP A 121 2.82 -2.89 -0.05
N THR A 122 1.98 -3.54 0.74
CA THR A 122 0.55 -3.76 0.47
C THR A 122 -0.24 -3.31 1.68
N ILE A 123 -0.40 -1.99 1.83
CA ILE A 123 -1.19 -1.34 2.88
C ILE A 123 -2.25 -0.41 2.30
N CYS A 124 -3.30 -0.10 3.06
CA CYS A 124 -4.45 0.67 2.57
C CYS A 124 -4.11 2.10 2.12
N ASN A 125 -3.15 2.74 2.78
CA ASN A 125 -2.62 4.08 2.44
C ASN A 125 -1.36 4.01 1.57
N GLY A 126 -1.15 2.90 0.85
CA GLY A 126 0.00 2.65 -0.01
C GLY A 126 -0.41 1.96 -1.30
N ALA A 127 0.41 1.02 -1.79
CA ALA A 127 0.26 0.45 -3.13
C ALA A 127 -1.10 -0.22 -3.37
N ARG A 128 -1.74 -0.75 -2.31
CA ARG A 128 -3.06 -1.42 -2.41
C ARG A 128 -4.14 -0.50 -3.00
N ASP A 129 -4.15 0.77 -2.62
CA ASP A 129 -5.13 1.73 -3.17
C ASP A 129 -4.55 2.51 -4.37
N TYR A 130 -3.25 2.84 -4.35
CA TYR A 130 -2.69 3.71 -5.38
C TYR A 130 -2.34 3.01 -6.69
N PHE A 131 -2.03 1.71 -6.71
CA PHE A 131 -1.63 1.04 -7.95
C PHE A 131 -2.80 0.65 -8.88
N PRO A 132 -3.94 0.13 -8.38
CA PRO A 132 -5.07 -0.19 -9.24
C PRO A 132 -5.86 1.06 -9.66
N LYS A 133 -5.96 1.28 -10.98
CA LYS A 133 -6.71 2.38 -11.58
C LYS A 133 -8.18 2.06 -11.87
N THR A 134 -9.01 3.09 -11.86
CA THR A 134 -10.40 3.01 -12.32
C THR A 134 -10.41 3.05 -13.84
N ASP A 135 -11.23 2.21 -14.49
CA ASP A 135 -11.35 2.22 -15.95
C ASP A 135 -11.98 3.54 -16.45
N VAL A 136 -11.61 3.98 -17.65
CA VAL A 136 -12.11 5.23 -18.26
C VAL A 136 -12.89 4.93 -19.53
N GLY A 137 -13.89 5.77 -19.85
CA GLY A 137 -14.63 5.71 -21.12
C GLY A 137 -15.92 4.88 -21.10
N GLY A 138 -16.21 4.16 -20.01
CA GLY A 138 -17.49 3.47 -19.79
C GLY A 138 -18.38 4.18 -18.75
N ASP A 139 -19.39 3.46 -18.24
CA ASP A 139 -20.19 3.92 -17.10
C ASP A 139 -19.28 4.15 -15.87
N PRO A 140 -19.22 5.38 -15.32
CA PRO A 140 -18.33 5.70 -14.21
C PRO A 140 -18.68 4.94 -12.91
N ILE A 141 -19.95 4.59 -12.70
CA ILE A 141 -20.38 3.83 -11.52
C ILE A 141 -19.90 2.39 -11.62
N ASP A 142 -20.05 1.75 -12.79
CA ASP A 142 -19.55 0.40 -13.02
C ASP A 142 -18.03 0.35 -12.92
N ALA A 143 -17.33 1.33 -13.50
CA ALA A 143 -15.88 1.43 -13.41
C ALA A 143 -15.40 1.55 -11.95
N LEU A 144 -16.07 2.36 -11.12
CA LEU A 144 -15.78 2.47 -9.70
C LEU A 144 -16.04 1.15 -8.96
N ALA A 145 -17.18 0.52 -9.19
CA ALA A 145 -17.53 -0.77 -8.58
C ALA A 145 -16.47 -1.84 -8.92
N HIS A 146 -16.08 -1.93 -10.19
CA HIS A 146 -15.05 -2.83 -10.67
C HIS A 146 -13.70 -2.58 -9.96
N ARG A 147 -13.26 -1.32 -9.85
CA ARG A 147 -12.03 -1.01 -9.11
C ARG A 147 -12.11 -1.46 -7.65
N TYR A 148 -13.18 -1.11 -6.94
CA TYR A 148 -13.29 -1.38 -5.50
C TYR A 148 -13.42 -2.88 -5.18
N LEU A 149 -14.13 -3.64 -6.01
CA LEU A 149 -14.46 -5.04 -5.72
C LEU A 149 -13.50 -6.02 -6.36
N ASP A 150 -12.99 -5.74 -7.57
CA ASP A 150 -12.11 -6.65 -8.29
C ASP A 150 -10.64 -6.28 -8.15
N LYS A 151 -10.29 -5.00 -8.35
CA LYS A 151 -8.88 -4.58 -8.47
C LYS A 151 -8.20 -4.31 -7.12
N ILE A 152 -8.92 -3.85 -6.10
CA ILE A 152 -8.34 -3.65 -4.76
C ILE A 152 -8.25 -4.99 -4.04
N ASN A 153 -7.04 -5.41 -3.74
CA ASN A 153 -6.80 -6.65 -3.02
C ASN A 153 -6.74 -6.42 -1.50
N CYS A 154 -7.90 -6.49 -0.85
CA CYS A 154 -8.05 -6.31 0.59
C CYS A 154 -8.69 -7.56 1.23
N PRO A 155 -8.23 -8.00 2.41
CA PRO A 155 -8.81 -9.16 3.11
C PRO A 155 -10.30 -9.00 3.48
N LYS A 156 -10.84 -7.78 3.43
CA LYS A 156 -12.26 -7.51 3.65
C LYS A 156 -13.15 -7.92 2.48
N THR A 157 -12.57 -8.19 1.31
CA THR A 157 -13.30 -8.58 0.11
C THR A 157 -13.14 -10.07 -0.09
N TYR A 158 -14.25 -10.81 0.01
CA TYR A 158 -14.25 -12.24 -0.31
C TYR A 158 -13.86 -12.46 -1.78
N ARG A 159 -12.92 -13.37 -2.01
CA ARG A 159 -12.54 -13.84 -3.33
C ARG A 159 -12.75 -15.35 -3.37
N GLU A 160 -13.53 -15.80 -4.33
CA GLU A 160 -13.79 -17.23 -4.52
C GLU A 160 -12.50 -17.96 -4.94
N ASN A 161 -12.23 -19.10 -4.30
CA ASN A 161 -11.16 -20.00 -4.75
C ASN A 161 -11.58 -20.71 -6.04
N LYS A 162 -11.23 -20.12 -7.18
CA LYS A 162 -11.52 -20.67 -8.51
C LYS A 162 -10.63 -21.85 -8.90
N THR A 163 -9.54 -22.10 -8.16
CA THR A 163 -8.57 -23.15 -8.48
C THR A 163 -8.88 -24.48 -7.80
N GLY A 164 -9.68 -24.46 -6.73
CA GLY A 164 -10.00 -25.64 -5.92
C GLY A 164 -8.83 -26.18 -5.08
N THR A 165 -7.67 -25.51 -5.10
CA THR A 165 -6.47 -25.89 -4.33
C THR A 165 -6.06 -24.77 -3.39
N PHE A 166 -5.31 -25.08 -2.34
CA PHE A 166 -4.81 -24.06 -1.43
C PHE A 166 -3.71 -23.22 -2.11
N GLU A 167 -2.80 -23.87 -2.83
CA GLU A 167 -1.68 -23.25 -3.54
C GLU A 167 -2.18 -22.28 -4.61
N GLY A 168 -3.19 -22.69 -5.38
CA GLY A 168 -3.79 -21.83 -6.40
C GLY A 168 -4.58 -20.65 -5.80
N ASP A 169 -5.24 -20.84 -4.66
CA ASP A 169 -5.93 -19.76 -3.94
C ASP A 169 -4.96 -18.68 -3.47
N ILE A 170 -3.91 -19.06 -2.74
CA ILE A 170 -2.93 -18.11 -2.20
C ILE A 170 -2.15 -17.44 -3.33
N ALA A 171 -1.85 -18.16 -4.41
CA ALA A 171 -1.20 -17.57 -5.58
C ALA A 171 -2.10 -16.55 -6.28
N SER A 172 -3.40 -16.83 -6.43
CA SER A 172 -4.34 -15.88 -7.03
C SER A 172 -4.59 -14.67 -6.14
N ARG A 173 -4.72 -14.88 -4.82
CA ARG A 173 -5.08 -13.82 -3.87
C ARG A 173 -3.92 -12.92 -3.51
N PHE A 174 -2.68 -13.40 -3.53
CA PHE A 174 -1.52 -12.62 -3.10
C PHE A 174 -0.54 -12.34 -4.24
N ASN A 175 -0.99 -12.46 -5.50
CA ASN A 175 -0.14 -12.23 -6.67
C ASN A 175 0.52 -10.84 -6.70
N ASP A 176 -0.16 -9.83 -6.17
CA ASP A 176 0.32 -8.46 -6.02
C ASP A 176 1.57 -8.39 -5.14
N ILE A 177 1.55 -9.07 -3.99
CA ILE A 177 2.72 -9.20 -3.09
C ILE A 177 3.90 -9.79 -3.86
N GLY A 178 3.68 -10.88 -4.60
CA GLY A 178 4.75 -11.54 -5.36
C GLY A 178 5.30 -10.68 -6.49
N ALA A 179 4.40 -10.00 -7.21
CA ALA A 179 4.76 -9.08 -8.29
C ALA A 179 5.59 -7.90 -7.75
N TYR A 180 5.16 -7.28 -6.66
CA TYR A 180 5.85 -6.15 -6.06
C TYR A 180 7.15 -6.56 -5.38
N ALA A 181 7.20 -7.70 -4.67
CA ALA A 181 8.43 -8.23 -4.09
C ALA A 181 9.53 -8.41 -5.15
N LYS A 182 9.16 -8.96 -6.31
CA LYS A 182 10.06 -9.09 -7.46
C LYS A 182 10.44 -7.74 -8.07
N GLU A 183 9.45 -6.88 -8.33
CA GLU A 183 9.63 -5.57 -8.96
C GLU A 183 10.57 -4.65 -8.14
N PHE A 184 10.45 -4.67 -6.82
CA PHE A 184 11.22 -3.84 -5.90
C PHE A 184 12.44 -4.56 -5.29
N LYS A 185 12.73 -5.79 -5.72
CA LYS A 185 13.87 -6.61 -5.25
C LYS A 185 13.91 -6.69 -3.72
N VAL A 186 12.85 -7.26 -3.14
CA VAL A 186 12.69 -7.38 -1.70
C VAL A 186 13.55 -8.52 -1.15
N ASP A 187 14.24 -8.25 -0.03
CA ASP A 187 15.06 -9.22 0.70
C ASP A 187 14.29 -9.87 1.87
N GLY A 188 13.29 -9.17 2.41
CA GLY A 188 12.43 -9.68 3.48
C GLY A 188 11.14 -8.87 3.62
N ALA A 189 10.14 -9.46 4.24
CA ALA A 189 8.85 -8.83 4.47
C ALA A 189 8.48 -8.80 5.96
N ILE A 190 7.74 -7.76 6.35
CA ILE A 190 7.11 -7.65 7.66
C ILE A 190 5.61 -7.68 7.44
N LEU A 191 4.95 -8.74 7.91
CA LEU A 191 3.50 -8.79 8.03
C LEU A 191 3.11 -8.20 9.39
N TYR A 192 2.56 -6.99 9.35
CA TYR A 192 2.10 -6.28 10.53
C TYR A 192 0.57 -6.36 10.65
N VAL A 193 0.11 -6.97 11.74
CA VAL A 193 -1.31 -7.21 12.01
C VAL A 193 -1.72 -6.47 13.27
N TYR A 194 -2.79 -5.70 13.18
CA TYR A 194 -3.43 -5.18 14.38
C TYR A 194 -4.09 -6.31 15.14
N LYS A 195 -3.87 -6.34 16.46
CA LYS A 195 -4.62 -7.20 17.34
C LYS A 195 -6.11 -6.95 17.15
N TYR A 196 -6.88 -8.02 17.00
CA TYR A 196 -8.33 -8.00 16.73
C TYR A 196 -8.74 -7.50 15.33
N CYS A 197 -7.81 -7.38 14.38
CA CYS A 197 -8.16 -7.23 12.96
C CYS A 197 -8.42 -8.60 12.35
N ASP A 198 -9.62 -9.14 12.56
CA ASP A 198 -9.99 -10.49 12.14
C ASP A 198 -9.73 -10.77 10.64
N PRO A 199 -10.06 -9.87 9.69
CA PRO A 199 -9.80 -10.15 8.27
C PRO A 199 -8.33 -10.41 7.96
N PHE A 200 -7.41 -9.65 8.56
CA PHE A 200 -5.97 -9.90 8.40
C PHE A 200 -5.50 -11.09 9.25
N GLY A 201 -6.01 -11.22 10.47
CA GLY A 201 -5.68 -12.31 11.38
C GLY A 201 -5.98 -13.70 10.80
N PHE A 202 -7.15 -13.87 10.17
CA PHE A 202 -7.53 -15.11 9.50
C PHE A 202 -6.65 -15.43 8.28
N GLU A 203 -6.07 -14.42 7.62
CA GLU A 203 -5.19 -14.61 6.48
C GLU A 203 -3.73 -14.89 6.84
N VAL A 204 -3.31 -14.72 8.10
CA VAL A 204 -1.90 -14.90 8.51
C VAL A 204 -1.32 -16.26 8.08
N PRO A 205 -2.00 -17.41 8.27
CA PRO A 205 -1.46 -18.69 7.81
C PRO A 205 -1.29 -18.76 6.29
N ALA A 206 -2.27 -18.25 5.53
CA ALA A 206 -2.24 -18.24 4.06
C ALA A 206 -1.14 -17.31 3.51
N ARG A 207 -0.97 -16.14 4.13
CA ARG A 207 0.12 -15.19 3.79
C ARG A 207 1.49 -15.80 4.08
N LYS A 208 1.67 -16.44 5.25
CA LYS A 208 2.91 -17.15 5.59
C LYS A 208 3.25 -18.22 4.54
N ALA A 209 2.28 -19.05 4.16
CA ALA A 209 2.46 -20.06 3.13
C ALA A 209 2.84 -19.45 1.78
N TYR A 210 2.22 -18.31 1.42
CA TYR A 210 2.54 -17.62 0.17
C TYR A 210 3.95 -17.04 0.15
N TYR A 211 4.35 -16.31 1.20
CA TYR A 211 5.72 -15.78 1.34
C TYR A 211 6.78 -16.89 1.29
N GLN A 212 6.49 -18.04 1.94
CA GLN A 212 7.33 -19.23 1.85
C GLN A 212 7.42 -19.75 0.40
N SER A 213 6.30 -19.82 -0.33
CA SER A 213 6.28 -20.28 -1.73
C SER A 213 7.09 -19.40 -2.69
N ILE A 214 7.19 -18.10 -2.40
CA ILE A 214 8.00 -17.14 -3.18
C ILE A 214 9.41 -16.93 -2.60
N HIS A 215 9.80 -17.68 -1.58
CA HIS A 215 11.13 -17.65 -0.95
C HIS A 215 11.52 -16.28 -0.38
N VAL A 216 10.54 -15.54 0.16
CA VAL A 216 10.79 -14.25 0.83
C VAL A 216 10.64 -14.45 2.35
N PRO A 217 11.71 -14.23 3.15
CA PRO A 217 11.64 -14.30 4.61
C PRO A 217 10.56 -13.36 5.16
N LEU A 218 9.76 -13.83 6.12
CA LEU A 218 8.64 -13.09 6.68
C LEU A 218 8.74 -12.97 8.21
N LEU A 219 8.74 -11.74 8.72
CA LEU A 219 8.50 -11.45 10.13
C LEU A 219 7.02 -11.12 10.34
N HIS A 220 6.34 -11.92 11.17
CA HIS A 220 4.97 -11.63 11.60
C HIS A 220 4.97 -10.85 12.92
N LEU A 221 4.43 -9.64 12.90
CA LEU A 221 4.25 -8.78 14.07
C LEU A 221 2.76 -8.59 14.33
N GLU A 222 2.37 -8.70 15.60
CA GLU A 222 1.03 -8.39 16.07
C GLU A 222 1.14 -7.31 17.14
N ASP A 223 0.33 -6.26 17.02
CA ASP A 223 0.39 -5.11 17.92
C ASP A 223 -0.98 -4.45 18.14
N VAL A 224 -1.15 -3.76 19.27
CA VAL A 224 -2.34 -2.98 19.63
C VAL A 224 -2.26 -1.51 19.19
N TYR A 225 -1.20 -1.13 18.46
CA TYR A 225 -0.96 0.23 17.98
C TYR A 225 -0.82 1.27 19.09
N SER A 226 0.11 1.01 20.00
CA SER A 226 0.38 1.87 21.15
C SER A 226 1.86 2.18 21.25
N ALA A 227 2.21 3.41 21.61
CA ALA A 227 3.61 3.82 21.81
C ALA A 227 4.36 2.91 22.82
N GLY A 228 3.64 2.26 23.74
CA GLY A 228 4.20 1.35 24.74
C GLY A 228 4.80 0.05 24.17
N THR A 229 4.53 -0.32 22.91
CA THR A 229 5.00 -1.59 22.31
C THR A 229 6.23 -1.43 21.43
N ILE A 230 6.69 -0.19 21.19
CA ILE A 230 7.78 0.13 20.24
C ILE A 230 9.10 -0.58 20.58
N SER A 231 9.44 -0.71 21.87
CA SER A 231 10.67 -1.38 22.32
C SER A 231 10.66 -2.87 21.98
N GLN A 232 9.50 -3.52 22.06
CA GLN A 232 9.35 -4.92 21.69
C GLN A 232 9.47 -5.10 20.18
N LEU A 233 8.86 -4.19 19.39
CA LEU A 233 8.99 -4.19 17.94
C LEU A 233 10.46 -4.01 17.52
N ARG A 234 11.19 -3.08 18.15
CA ARG A 234 12.60 -2.79 17.87
C ARG A 234 13.46 -4.05 17.95
N THR A 235 13.40 -4.80 19.05
CA THR A 235 14.22 -6.00 19.22
C THR A 235 13.91 -7.07 18.17
N ARG A 236 12.63 -7.28 17.84
CA ARG A 236 12.22 -8.30 16.86
C ARG A 236 12.59 -7.91 15.43
N ILE A 237 12.45 -6.64 15.08
CA ILE A 237 12.84 -6.12 13.76
C ILE A 237 14.35 -6.17 13.61
N GLN A 238 15.12 -5.75 14.62
CA GLN A 238 16.58 -5.82 14.60
C GLN A 238 17.08 -7.25 14.35
N ALA A 239 16.58 -8.23 15.13
CA ALA A 239 16.94 -9.63 14.95
C ALA A 239 16.57 -10.18 13.56
N PHE A 240 15.44 -9.73 13.00
CA PHE A 240 15.03 -10.12 11.65
C PHE A 240 15.95 -9.54 10.58
N LEU A 241 16.33 -8.26 10.70
CA LEU A 241 17.27 -7.61 9.78
C LEU A 241 18.65 -8.25 9.82
N GLU A 242 19.14 -8.63 11.01
CA GLU A 242 20.40 -9.37 11.18
C GLU A 242 20.36 -10.79 10.59
N MET A 243 19.19 -11.42 10.54
CA MET A 243 19.02 -12.75 9.98
C MET A 243 19.05 -12.76 8.44
N ILE A 244 18.58 -11.68 7.80
CA ILE A 244 18.46 -11.59 6.34
C ILE A 244 19.59 -10.80 5.66
N GLY A 245 20.33 -9.98 6.42
CA GLY A 245 21.49 -9.21 5.96
C GLY A 245 22.79 -9.99 6.03
#